data_AF-A0A6H2F1B6-F1
#
_entry.id   AF-A0A6H2F1B6-F1
#
_cell.length_a   1.000
_cell.length_b   1.000
_cell.length_c   1.000
_cell.angle_alpha   90.00
_cell.angle_beta   90.00
_cell.angle_gamma   90.00
#
_symmetry.space_group_name_H-M   'P 1'
#
loop_
_entity.id
_entity.type
_entity.pdbx_description
1 polymer ?
#
loop_
_entity_poly.entity_id
_entity_poly.type
_entity_poly.pdbx_seq_one_letter_code
_entity_poly.pdbx_strand_id
1 'polypeptide(L)'
;MASNICTIVDNGTLKNMNGSLNVDDEGTPTRYNILVENGILKKYIYDNYYSFLVGKIKSTGNARRSSYAFLPIPRMTNTYLLNGKTKTTDIINSVEYGLYVSSVNGGEVDITSGNFVFSTTEAFLIKKGKITKPVKIQH
;
A
#
# COMPACT_ATOMS: atom_id res chain seq x y z
N MET A 1 9.22 6.05 8.88
CA MET A 1 10.17 5.76 7.78
C MET A 1 10.43 4.25 7.73
N ALA A 2 10.95 3.73 6.61
CA ALA A 2 11.03 2.28 6.33
C ALA A 2 12.47 1.81 6.08
N SER A 3 12.67 0.49 5.96
CA SER A 3 13.96 -0.11 5.58
C SER A 3 14.43 0.35 4.19
N ASN A 4 15.75 0.35 3.96
CA ASN A 4 16.34 0.79 2.69
C ASN A 4 15.99 -0.10 1.49
N ILE A 5 15.48 -1.32 1.72
CA ILE A 5 14.97 -2.21 0.68
C ILE A 5 13.55 -1.86 0.25
N CYS A 6 12.88 -0.93 0.93
CA CYS A 6 11.48 -0.61 0.69
C CYS A 6 11.31 0.57 -0.26
N THR A 7 10.67 0.32 -1.40
CA THR A 7 10.17 1.35 -2.32
C THR A 7 8.68 1.15 -2.52
N ILE A 8 7.87 2.13 -2.12
CA ILE A 8 6.40 2.08 -2.12
C ILE A 8 5.88 3.06 -3.17
N VAL A 9 4.95 2.57 -3.99
CA VAL A 9 4.37 3.30 -5.11
C VAL A 9 2.85 3.31 -4.98
N ASP A 10 2.23 4.43 -5.31
CA ASP A 10 0.82 4.49 -5.70
C ASP A 10 0.72 4.73 -7.22
N ASN A 11 0.08 3.80 -7.93
CA ASN A 11 0.08 3.79 -9.38
C ASN A 11 -1.34 3.71 -9.97
N GLY A 12 -1.84 4.84 -10.46
CA GLY A 12 -3.16 4.91 -11.10
C GLY A 12 -3.16 4.54 -12.59
N THR A 13 -2.00 4.28 -13.20
CA THR A 13 -1.88 4.08 -14.66
C THR A 13 -1.86 2.62 -15.08
N LEU A 14 -2.00 1.67 -14.14
CA LEU A 14 -1.99 0.23 -14.45
C LEU A 14 -3.22 -0.15 -15.29
N LYS A 15 -3.00 -0.73 -16.46
CA LYS A 15 -4.08 -1.14 -17.36
C LYS A 15 -4.93 -2.25 -16.70
N ASN A 16 -6.25 -2.12 -16.79
CA ASN A 16 -7.24 -3.12 -16.34
C ASN A 16 -7.20 -3.46 -14.83
N MET A 17 -6.68 -2.56 -13.99
CA MET A 17 -6.69 -2.73 -12.54
C MET A 17 -7.82 -1.93 -11.90
N ASN A 18 -8.46 -2.49 -10.87
CA ASN A 18 -9.61 -1.88 -10.20
C ASN A 18 -9.31 -0.49 -9.58
N GLY A 19 -8.07 -0.26 -9.13
CA GLY A 19 -7.67 1.02 -8.55
C GLY A 19 -7.29 2.09 -9.58
N SER A 20 -7.21 1.74 -10.87
CA SER A 20 -6.72 2.62 -11.93
C SER A 20 -7.79 3.51 -12.52
N LEU A 21 -7.39 4.69 -12.97
CA LEU A 21 -8.26 5.68 -13.61
C LEU A 21 -7.48 6.38 -14.74
N ASN A 22 -8.15 6.79 -15.81
CA ASN A 22 -7.50 7.64 -16.83
C ASN A 22 -7.25 9.06 -16.28
N VAL A 23 -8.25 9.57 -15.55
CA VAL A 23 -8.21 10.84 -14.82
C VAL A 23 -8.87 10.62 -13.46
N ASP A 24 -8.43 11.37 -12.46
CA ASP A 24 -9.08 11.42 -11.15
C ASP A 24 -10.39 12.23 -11.21
N ASP A 25 -11.11 12.32 -10.09
CA ASP A 25 -12.42 12.96 -10.04
C ASP A 25 -12.36 14.51 -10.06
N GLU A 26 -11.18 15.08 -10.29
CA GLU A 26 -10.94 16.49 -10.58
C GLU A 26 -10.40 16.71 -12.01
N GLY A 27 -10.34 15.64 -12.81
CA GLY A 27 -9.86 15.69 -14.21
C GLY A 27 -8.33 15.64 -14.34
N THR A 28 -7.58 15.36 -13.27
CA THR A 28 -6.12 15.25 -13.32
C THR A 28 -5.73 13.84 -13.81
N PRO A 29 -4.88 13.71 -14.84
CA PRO A 29 -4.36 12.40 -15.24
C PRO A 29 -3.67 11.68 -14.09
N THR A 30 -4.00 10.41 -13.89
CA THR A 30 -3.35 9.57 -12.88
C THR A 30 -1.89 9.30 -13.23
N ARG A 31 -1.09 8.92 -12.23
CA ARG A 31 0.37 8.85 -12.36
C ARG A 31 0.95 7.65 -11.62
N TYR A 32 2.20 7.35 -11.98
CA TYR A 32 3.10 6.53 -11.19
C TYR A 32 3.77 7.43 -10.13
N ASN A 33 3.32 7.34 -8.87
CA ASN A 33 3.82 8.15 -7.78
C ASN A 33 4.69 7.31 -6.84
N ILE A 34 5.99 7.57 -6.82
CA ILE A 34 6.89 7.02 -5.80
C ILE A 34 6.66 7.79 -4.49
N LEU A 35 6.10 7.10 -3.49
CA LEU A 35 5.81 7.67 -2.17
C LEU A 35 7.01 7.52 -1.25
N VAL A 36 7.61 6.32 -1.24
CA VAL A 36 8.83 5.99 -0.49
C VAL A 36 9.82 5.38 -1.47
N GLU A 37 11.06 5.82 -1.43
CA GLU A 37 12.16 5.28 -2.24
C GLU A 37 13.32 4.91 -1.33
N ASN A 38 13.70 3.64 -1.35
CA ASN A 38 14.78 3.09 -0.54
C ASN A 38 14.67 3.51 0.96
N GLY A 39 13.47 3.38 1.51
CA GLY A 39 13.14 3.71 2.90
C GLY A 39 12.88 5.19 3.19
N ILE A 40 13.17 6.09 2.24
CA ILE A 40 13.06 7.53 2.39
C ILE A 40 11.73 8.02 1.82
N LEU A 41 10.97 8.78 2.61
CA LEU A 41 9.75 9.42 2.16
C LEU A 41 10.08 10.48 1.07
N LYS A 42 9.44 10.36 -0.09
CA LYS A 42 9.63 11.27 -1.23
C LYS A 42 8.44 12.18 -1.47
N LYS A 43 7.23 11.66 -1.31
CA LYS A 43 6.01 12.41 -1.61
C LYS A 43 4.81 11.87 -0.85
N TYR A 44 3.85 12.77 -0.63
CA TYR A 44 2.48 12.41 -0.29
C TYR A 44 1.60 12.41 -1.54
N ILE A 45 0.38 11.89 -1.40
CA ILE A 45 -0.66 11.99 -2.42
C ILE A 45 -1.49 13.25 -2.19
N TYR A 46 -1.89 13.92 -3.27
CA TYR A 46 -2.58 15.21 -3.23
C TYR A 46 -3.71 15.25 -4.24
N ASP A 47 -4.81 15.90 -3.85
CA ASP A 47 -5.80 16.51 -4.74
C ASP A 47 -5.38 17.96 -5.06
N ASN A 48 -6.17 18.68 -5.86
CA ASN A 48 -5.85 20.07 -6.20
C ASN A 48 -5.96 21.02 -5.00
N TYR A 49 -6.88 20.75 -4.06
CA TYR A 49 -7.09 21.61 -2.90
C TYR A 49 -5.90 21.56 -1.94
N TYR A 50 -5.49 20.37 -1.49
CA TYR A 50 -4.34 20.21 -0.62
C TYR A 50 -3.03 20.52 -1.34
N SER A 51 -2.92 20.26 -2.65
CA SER A 51 -1.73 20.66 -3.41
C SER A 51 -1.54 22.18 -3.38
N PHE A 52 -2.62 22.94 -3.42
CA PHE A 52 -2.60 24.39 -3.25
C PHE A 52 -2.18 24.79 -1.83
N LEU A 53 -2.82 24.22 -0.80
CA LEU A 53 -2.59 24.57 0.61
C LEU A 53 -1.15 24.38 1.08
N VAL A 54 -0.49 23.29 0.67
CA VAL A 54 0.88 22.96 1.13
C VAL A 54 1.99 23.70 0.36
N GLY A 55 1.64 24.74 -0.40
CA GLY A 55 2.60 25.57 -1.13
C GLY A 55 2.56 25.42 -2.64
N LYS A 56 1.37 25.21 -3.23
CA LYS A 56 1.16 25.14 -4.69
C LYS A 56 2.01 24.08 -5.41
N ILE A 57 2.09 22.89 -4.82
CA ILE A 57 2.63 21.73 -5.51
C ILE A 57 1.62 21.21 -6.54
N LYS A 58 2.08 20.37 -7.48
CA LYS A 58 1.19 19.75 -8.48
C LYS A 58 0.37 18.62 -7.85
N SER A 59 -0.91 18.54 -8.20
CA SER A 59 -1.74 17.36 -7.92
C SER A 59 -1.07 16.08 -8.45
N THR A 60 -1.23 15.00 -7.70
CA THR A 60 -0.64 13.69 -8.04
C THR A 60 -1.60 12.79 -8.80
N GLY A 61 -2.82 13.25 -9.10
CA GLY A 61 -3.87 12.46 -9.74
C GLY A 61 -4.54 11.49 -8.77
N ASN A 62 -4.77 11.94 -7.54
CA ASN A 62 -5.27 11.13 -6.43
C ASN A 62 -6.58 11.68 -5.83
N ALA A 63 -7.23 12.66 -6.46
CA ALA A 63 -8.48 13.21 -5.97
C ALA A 63 -9.64 12.25 -6.28
N ARG A 64 -10.19 11.57 -5.27
CA ARG A 64 -11.29 10.61 -5.47
C ARG A 64 -12.49 10.91 -4.59
N ARG A 65 -13.68 10.75 -5.14
CA ARG A 65 -14.97 10.84 -4.45
C ARG A 65 -15.76 9.53 -4.62
N SER A 66 -16.66 9.24 -3.69
CA SER A 66 -17.52 8.05 -3.79
C SER A 66 -18.65 8.23 -4.79
N SER A 67 -19.16 9.46 -4.96
CA SER A 67 -20.16 9.82 -5.96
C SER A 67 -20.20 11.34 -6.14
N TYR A 68 -21.07 11.83 -7.03
CA TYR A 68 -21.30 13.26 -7.25
C TYR A 68 -21.72 14.02 -5.99
N ALA A 69 -22.30 13.33 -4.99
CA ALA A 69 -22.80 13.93 -3.76
C ALA A 69 -21.70 14.22 -2.73
N PHE A 70 -20.45 13.79 -2.98
CA PHE A 70 -19.35 13.94 -2.04
C PHE A 70 -18.19 14.75 -2.65
N LEU A 71 -17.49 15.48 -1.80
CA LEU A 71 -16.26 16.17 -2.17
C LEU A 71 -15.14 15.16 -2.43
N PRO A 72 -14.27 15.41 -3.43
CA PRO A 72 -13.07 14.61 -3.60
C PRO A 72 -12.09 14.88 -2.46
N ILE A 73 -11.32 13.87 -2.10
CA ILE A 73 -10.21 13.95 -1.14
C ILE A 73 -9.01 13.15 -1.68
N PRO A 74 -7.79 13.35 -1.16
CA PRO A 74 -6.63 12.54 -1.55
C PRO A 74 -6.85 11.07 -1.18
N ARG A 75 -6.83 10.17 -2.17
CA ARG A 75 -7.05 8.73 -2.01
C ARG A 75 -6.08 7.91 -2.84
N MET A 76 -5.80 6.72 -2.34
CA MET A 76 -4.98 5.71 -3.03
C MET A 76 -5.65 5.21 -4.32
N THR A 77 -4.80 4.75 -5.24
CA THR A 77 -5.16 4.02 -6.45
C THR A 77 -4.75 2.56 -6.30
N ASN A 78 -3.64 2.13 -6.90
CA ASN A 78 -3.02 0.83 -6.65
C ASN A 78 -1.71 1.05 -5.89
N THR A 79 -1.73 0.83 -4.58
CA THR A 79 -0.55 1.02 -3.72
C THR A 79 0.15 -0.32 -3.47
N TYR A 80 1.45 -0.39 -3.76
CA TYR A 80 2.23 -1.63 -3.59
C TYR A 80 3.71 -1.36 -3.31
N LEU A 81 4.37 -2.38 -2.75
CA LEU A 81 5.82 -2.43 -2.58
C LEU A 81 6.46 -3.01 -3.85
N LEU A 82 7.54 -2.40 -4.34
CA LEU A 82 8.29 -2.95 -5.46
C LEU A 82 9.00 -4.26 -5.08
N ASN A 83 9.16 -5.14 -6.06
CA ASN A 83 9.86 -6.41 -5.88
C ASN A 83 11.32 -6.19 -5.49
N GLY A 84 11.78 -6.92 -4.48
CA GLY A 84 13.18 -7.03 -4.11
C GLY A 84 13.93 -8.09 -4.92
N LYS A 85 15.15 -8.42 -4.47
CA LYS A 85 16.00 -9.44 -5.10
C LYS A 85 15.89 -10.82 -4.44
N THR A 86 15.41 -10.87 -3.20
CA THR A 86 15.34 -12.11 -2.40
C THR A 86 14.19 -12.98 -2.89
N LYS A 87 14.48 -14.27 -3.13
CA LYS A 87 13.43 -15.23 -3.50
C LYS A 87 12.56 -15.53 -2.29
N THR A 88 11.28 -15.77 -2.52
CA THR A 88 10.33 -16.15 -1.47
C THR A 88 10.79 -17.38 -0.68
N THR A 89 11.40 -18.36 -1.36
CA THR A 89 11.96 -19.57 -0.72
C THR A 89 13.07 -19.24 0.28
N ASP A 90 13.92 -18.27 -0.05
CA ASP A 90 15.05 -17.89 0.81
C ASP A 90 14.54 -17.13 2.05
N ILE A 91 13.49 -16.31 1.88
CA ILE A 91 12.79 -15.65 2.98
C ILE A 91 12.21 -16.71 3.93
N ILE A 92 11.48 -17.70 3.41
CA ILE A 92 10.88 -18.78 4.22
C ILE A 92 11.98 -19.58 4.94
N ASN A 93 13.04 -19.97 4.23
CA ASN A 93 14.14 -20.77 4.79
C ASN A 93 14.89 -20.05 5.93
N SER A 94 14.90 -18.72 5.94
CA SER A 94 15.58 -17.93 6.97
C SER A 94 14.84 -17.87 8.32
N VAL A 95 13.59 -18.36 8.38
CA VAL A 95 12.75 -18.30 9.59
C VAL A 95 12.81 -19.61 10.36
N GLU A 96 13.40 -19.59 11.56
CA GLU A 96 13.45 -20.76 12.46
C GLU A 96 12.09 -21.09 13.08
N TYR A 97 11.35 -20.06 13.52
CA TYR A 97 9.99 -20.20 14.04
C TYR A 97 9.21 -18.91 13.77
N GLY A 98 8.07 -19.00 13.07
CA GLY A 98 7.28 -17.81 12.72
C GLY A 98 5.97 -18.13 12.01
N LEU A 99 5.32 -17.11 11.46
CA LEU A 99 4.09 -17.26 10.68
C LEU A 99 4.32 -16.87 9.22
N TYR A 100 3.83 -17.71 8.32
CA TYR A 100 3.64 -17.38 6.91
C TYR A 100 2.18 -16.95 6.72
N VAL A 101 1.96 -15.67 6.44
CA VAL A 101 0.63 -15.13 6.16
C VAL A 101 0.44 -15.06 4.65
N SER A 102 -0.43 -15.91 4.11
CA SER A 102 -0.71 -15.98 2.67
C SER A 102 -1.85 -15.05 2.23
N SER A 103 -2.80 -14.76 3.12
CA SER A 103 -3.88 -13.82 2.86
C SER A 103 -4.32 -13.06 4.09
N VAL A 104 -4.69 -11.81 3.88
CA VAL A 104 -5.25 -10.89 4.88
C VAL A 104 -6.57 -10.33 4.36
N ASN A 105 -7.47 -9.98 5.28
CA ASN A 105 -8.73 -9.30 4.99
C ASN A 105 -8.83 -8.03 5.85
N GLY A 106 -9.15 -6.93 5.18
CA GLY A 106 -9.34 -5.64 5.83
C GLY A 106 -8.12 -5.18 6.63
N GLY A 107 -8.26 -4.01 7.23
CA GLY A 107 -7.26 -3.42 8.09
C GLY A 107 -7.67 -2.02 8.49
N GLU A 108 -7.13 -1.58 9.61
CA GLU A 108 -7.35 -0.23 10.12
C GLU A 108 -6.01 0.37 10.52
N VAL A 109 -5.93 1.69 10.35
CA VAL A 109 -4.76 2.47 10.73
C VAL A 109 -5.21 3.66 11.54
N ASP A 110 -4.62 3.82 12.72
CA ASP A 110 -4.61 5.08 13.44
C ASP A 110 -3.40 5.88 12.95
N ILE A 111 -3.67 6.88 12.12
CA ILE A 111 -2.63 7.72 11.53
C ILE A 111 -1.93 8.63 12.55
N THR A 112 -2.53 8.87 13.72
CA THR A 112 -1.97 9.73 14.76
C THR A 112 -0.95 8.97 15.60
N SER A 113 -1.29 7.76 16.03
CA SER A 113 -0.34 6.90 16.78
C SER A 113 0.61 6.12 15.88
N GLY A 114 0.26 5.95 14.59
CA GLY A 114 0.99 5.11 13.65
C GLY A 114 0.72 3.61 13.82
N ASN A 115 -0.21 3.24 14.71
CA ASN A 115 -0.61 1.86 14.91
C ASN A 115 -1.49 1.39 13.74
N PHE A 116 -1.25 0.17 13.29
CA PHE A 116 -2.06 -0.47 12.27
C PHE A 116 -2.34 -1.92 12.63
N VAL A 117 -3.50 -2.40 12.22
CA VAL A 117 -3.94 -3.78 12.41
C VAL A 117 -4.45 -4.33 11.09
N PHE A 118 -4.13 -5.59 10.82
CA PHE A 118 -4.67 -6.36 9.71
C PHE A 118 -5.24 -7.65 10.26
N SER A 119 -6.40 -8.07 9.76
CA SER A 119 -6.97 -9.36 10.13
C SER A 119 -6.50 -10.40 9.13
N THR A 120 -5.84 -11.44 9.61
CA THR A 120 -5.39 -12.53 8.74
C THR A 120 -6.58 -13.40 8.33
N THR A 121 -6.60 -13.93 7.11
CA THR A 121 -7.59 -14.95 6.68
C THR A 121 -6.97 -16.32 6.48
N GLU A 122 -5.68 -16.37 6.15
CA GLU A 122 -4.96 -17.63 6.04
C GLU A 122 -3.51 -17.46 6.51
N ALA A 123 -3.10 -18.32 7.43
CA ALA A 123 -1.75 -18.34 7.96
C ALA A 123 -1.27 -19.76 8.26
N PHE A 124 0.03 -19.97 8.13
CA PHE A 124 0.71 -21.23 8.39
C PHE A 124 1.91 -21.02 9.31
N LEU A 125 2.25 -22.03 10.10
CA LEU A 125 3.42 -22.01 10.95
C LEU A 125 4.68 -22.32 10.14
N ILE A 126 5.70 -21.47 10.22
CA ILE A 126 7.04 -21.78 9.75
C ILE A 126 7.84 -22.39 10.90
N LYS A 127 8.47 -23.55 10.66
CA LYS A 127 9.41 -24.21 11.57
C LYS A 127 10.64 -24.67 10.79
N LYS A 128 11.83 -24.27 11.24
CA LYS A 128 13.13 -24.64 10.65
C LYS A 128 13.15 -24.42 9.14
N GLY A 129 12.71 -23.24 8.72
CA GLY A 129 12.68 -22.86 7.31
C GLY A 129 11.60 -23.53 6.46
N LYS A 130 10.61 -24.20 7.05
CA LYS A 130 9.54 -24.91 6.32
C LYS A 130 8.16 -24.48 6.76
N ILE A 131 7.26 -24.24 5.80
CA ILE A 131 5.83 -24.08 6.06
C ILE A 131 5.28 -25.42 6.52
N THR A 132 4.57 -25.43 7.64
CA THR A 132 4.07 -26.64 8.29
C THR A 132 2.56 -26.65 8.41
N LYS A 133 2.02 -26.38 9.61
CA LYS A 133 0.60 -26.52 9.91
C LYS A 133 -0.15 -25.21 9.67
N PRO A 134 -1.39 -25.25 9.18
CA PRO A 134 -2.26 -24.08 9.20
C PRO A 134 -2.50 -23.65 10.66
N VAL A 135 -2.62 -22.35 10.88
CA VAL A 135 -2.89 -21.75 12.18
C VAL A 135 -4.34 -21.30 12.22
N LYS A 136 -5.05 -21.66 13.30
CA LYS A 136 -6.43 -21.22 13.49
C LYS A 136 -6.42 -19.72 13.78
N ILE A 137 -7.17 -18.98 12.99
CA ILE A 137 -7.36 -17.55 13.18
C ILE A 137 -8.59 -17.39 14.06
N GLN A 138 -8.42 -16.64 15.15
CA GLN A 138 -9.52 -16.34 16.06
C GLN A 138 -10.17 -15.06 15.57
N HIS A 139 -11.44 -15.14 15.21
CA HIS A 139 -12.30 -14.00 14.90
C HIS A 139 -12.80 -13.35 16.19
#